data_AF-A0A7S4PD55-F1
#
_entry.id   AF-A0A7S4PD55-F1
#
_cell.length_a   1.000
_cell.length_b   1.000
_cell.length_c   1.000
_cell.angle_alpha   90.00
_cell.angle_beta   90.00
_cell.angle_gamma   90.00
#
_symmetry.space_group_name_H-M   'P 1'
#
loop_
_entity.id
_entity.type
_entity.pdbx_description
1 polymer ?
#
loop_
_entity_poly.entity_id
_entity_poly.type
_entity_poly.pdbx_seq_one_letter_code
_entity_poly.pdbx_strand_id
1 'polypeptide(L)'
;MFAKTFTHNHTGGKVLGMATLARKRIRSLEFFTTTGETQWDNVRRSMEALDRSRFSSWIKNLYCFFTCYLTCCAAIVSFLAQLAAAEPLDTENKTQPAVDALKKFTIEELHDYNGQDKSKPVLVALKGKVFDVTSETRFYVPGKPYAQFSGRDITRSTAM
;
A
#
# COMPACT_ATOMS: atom_id res chain seq x y z
N MET A 1 -108.53 17.59 -31.18
CA MET A 1 -107.72 18.81 -30.98
C MET A 1 -106.51 18.45 -30.14
N PHE A 2 -105.39 19.13 -30.40
CA PHE A 2 -104.05 19.03 -29.79
C PHE A 2 -102.97 18.30 -30.59
N ALA A 3 -101.85 19.00 -30.65
CA ALA A 3 -100.91 19.11 -31.74
C ALA A 3 -99.55 18.49 -31.41
N LYS A 4 -98.82 18.14 -32.48
CA LYS A 4 -97.36 18.00 -32.64
C LYS A 4 -96.49 17.89 -31.37
N THR A 5 -95.70 16.81 -31.32
CA THR A 5 -94.27 16.89 -30.97
C THR A 5 -93.47 15.98 -31.89
N PHE A 6 -92.72 16.63 -32.78
CA PHE A 6 -91.67 16.04 -33.61
C PHE A 6 -90.42 15.99 -32.73
N THR A 7 -90.02 14.82 -32.24
CA THR A 7 -88.72 14.64 -31.59
C THR A 7 -87.88 13.67 -32.43
N HIS A 8 -86.87 14.26 -33.07
CA HIS A 8 -85.88 13.61 -33.91
C HIS A 8 -85.12 12.55 -33.10
N ASN A 9 -85.37 11.29 -33.41
CA ASN A 9 -84.69 10.14 -32.83
C ASN A 9 -83.26 10.07 -33.38
N HIS A 10 -82.25 10.48 -32.61
CA HIS A 10 -80.88 10.34 -33.08
C HIS A 10 -79.77 10.26 -32.02
N THR A 11 -79.96 9.62 -30.85
CA THR A 11 -78.84 9.51 -29.87
C THR A 11 -78.89 8.34 -28.87
N GLY A 12 -79.67 7.28 -29.08
CA GLY A 12 -79.77 6.17 -28.10
C GLY A 12 -78.77 5.01 -28.25
N GLY A 13 -78.36 4.66 -29.48
CA GLY A 13 -77.64 3.40 -29.74
C GLY A 13 -76.11 3.44 -29.57
N LYS A 14 -75.50 4.63 -29.66
CA LYS A 14 -74.03 4.77 -29.65
C LYS A 14 -73.45 4.72 -28.23
N VAL A 15 -74.16 5.23 -27.22
CA VAL A 15 -73.62 5.37 -25.85
C VAL A 15 -73.53 4.01 -25.14
N LEU A 16 -74.51 3.13 -25.35
CA LEU A 16 -74.56 1.79 -24.74
C LEU A 16 -73.52 0.82 -25.36
N GLY A 17 -73.30 0.91 -26.68
CA GLY A 17 -72.25 0.16 -27.38
C GLY A 17 -70.84 0.59 -26.95
N MET A 18 -70.62 1.89 -26.77
CA MET A 18 -69.32 2.44 -26.34
C MET A 18 -68.99 2.09 -24.89
N ALA A 19 -69.97 2.09 -23.97
CA ALA A 19 -69.76 1.66 -22.58
C ALA A 19 -69.41 0.16 -22.46
N THR A 20 -69.92 -0.66 -23.37
CA THR A 20 -69.64 -2.11 -23.42
C THR A 20 -68.28 -2.39 -24.07
N LEU A 21 -67.94 -1.66 -25.13
CA LEU A 21 -66.61 -1.67 -25.75
C LEU A 21 -65.52 -1.17 -24.79
N ALA A 22 -65.80 -0.10 -24.02
CA ALA A 22 -64.89 0.42 -23.01
C ALA A 22 -64.63 -0.60 -21.90
N ARG A 23 -65.66 -1.26 -21.35
CA ARG A 23 -65.49 -2.33 -20.34
C ARG A 23 -64.70 -3.53 -20.88
N LYS A 24 -64.94 -3.95 -22.12
CA LYS A 24 -64.18 -5.04 -22.74
C LYS A 24 -62.70 -4.67 -22.93
N ARG A 25 -62.43 -3.40 -23.26
CA ARG A 25 -61.07 -2.87 -23.42
C ARG A 25 -60.36 -2.69 -22.08
N ILE A 26 -61.05 -2.23 -21.04
CA ILE A 26 -60.50 -2.14 -19.66
C ILE A 26 -60.14 -3.54 -19.15
N ARG A 27 -61.04 -4.53 -19.30
CA ARG A 27 -60.76 -5.91 -18.89
C ARG A 27 -59.63 -6.55 -19.68
N SER A 28 -59.47 -6.19 -20.96
CA SER A 28 -58.35 -6.62 -21.77
C SER A 28 -57.03 -5.95 -21.36
N LEU A 29 -57.06 -4.70 -20.92
CA LEU A 29 -55.90 -3.98 -20.41
C LEU A 29 -55.48 -4.52 -19.04
N GLU A 30 -56.42 -4.77 -18.14
CA GLU A 30 -56.15 -5.43 -16.84
C GLU A 30 -55.58 -6.83 -17.02
N PHE A 31 -56.09 -7.61 -17.98
CA PHE A 31 -55.52 -8.91 -18.30
C PHE A 31 -54.09 -8.78 -18.85
N PHE A 32 -53.83 -7.77 -19.67
CA PHE A 32 -52.49 -7.50 -20.19
C PHE A 32 -51.52 -7.03 -19.10
N THR A 33 -51.96 -6.19 -18.15
CA THR A 33 -51.11 -5.73 -17.03
C THR A 33 -50.83 -6.86 -16.05
N THR A 34 -51.82 -7.69 -15.72
CA THR A 34 -51.64 -8.83 -14.79
C THR A 34 -50.70 -9.88 -15.37
N THR A 35 -50.81 -10.15 -16.67
CA THR A 35 -49.91 -11.09 -17.38
C THR A 35 -48.49 -10.50 -17.45
N GLY A 36 -48.37 -9.18 -17.66
CA GLY A 36 -47.08 -8.49 -17.63
C GLY A 36 -46.43 -8.51 -16.25
N GLU A 37 -47.16 -8.19 -15.18
CA GLU A 37 -46.64 -8.19 -13.80
C GLU A 37 -46.18 -9.58 -13.37
N THR A 38 -46.98 -10.62 -13.61
CA THR A 38 -46.60 -12.00 -13.26
C THR A 38 -45.40 -12.51 -14.05
N GLN A 39 -45.25 -12.09 -15.32
CA GLN A 39 -44.09 -12.39 -16.14
C GLN A 39 -42.83 -11.69 -15.62
N TRP A 40 -42.92 -10.39 -15.29
CA TRP A 40 -41.81 -9.64 -14.71
C TRP A 40 -41.44 -10.10 -13.31
N ASP A 41 -42.39 -10.54 -12.49
CA ASP A 41 -42.12 -11.07 -11.16
C ASP A 41 -41.41 -12.43 -11.21
N ASN A 42 -41.77 -13.28 -12.18
CA ASN A 42 -41.03 -14.53 -12.40
C ASN A 42 -39.59 -14.25 -12.84
N VAL A 43 -39.38 -13.30 -13.76
CA VAL A 43 -38.04 -12.88 -14.19
C VAL A 43 -37.25 -12.28 -13.02
N ARG A 44 -37.88 -11.44 -12.18
CA ARG A 44 -37.26 -10.82 -11.01
C ARG A 44 -36.86 -11.86 -9.96
N ARG A 45 -37.74 -12.83 -9.65
CA ARG A 45 -37.41 -13.94 -8.74
C ARG A 45 -36.29 -14.83 -9.30
N SER A 46 -36.26 -15.07 -10.61
CA SER A 46 -35.15 -15.81 -11.25
C SER A 46 -33.85 -15.02 -11.21
N MET A 47 -33.89 -13.70 -11.40
CA MET A 47 -32.72 -12.83 -11.25
C MET A 47 -32.20 -12.83 -9.80
N GLU A 48 -33.07 -12.66 -8.81
CA GLU A 48 -32.72 -12.70 -7.38
C GLU A 48 -32.14 -14.06 -6.94
N ALA A 49 -32.65 -15.16 -7.50
CA ALA A 49 -32.14 -16.51 -7.24
C ALA A 49 -30.75 -16.75 -7.85
N LEU A 50 -30.49 -16.22 -9.05
CA LEU A 50 -29.17 -16.29 -9.70
C LEU A 50 -28.14 -15.38 -9.01
N ASP A 51 -28.58 -14.22 -8.53
CA ASP A 51 -27.74 -13.23 -7.85
C ASP A 51 -27.17 -13.78 -6.53
N ARG A 52 -28.02 -14.44 -5.72
CA ARG A 52 -27.60 -15.05 -4.43
C ARG A 52 -26.64 -16.24 -4.59
N SER A 53 -26.74 -16.99 -5.69
CA SER A 53 -25.94 -18.20 -5.97
C SER A 53 -24.58 -17.90 -6.62
N ARG A 54 -24.54 -16.97 -7.59
CA ARG A 54 -23.31 -16.69 -8.38
C ARG A 54 -22.37 -15.72 -7.68
N PHE A 55 -22.88 -14.74 -6.94
CA PHE A 55 -22.02 -13.76 -6.25
C PHE A 55 -21.37 -14.31 -4.98
N SER A 56 -22.03 -15.23 -4.29
CA SER A 56 -21.60 -15.72 -2.97
C SER A 56 -20.21 -16.34 -3.00
N SER A 57 -19.95 -17.28 -3.91
CA SER A 57 -18.70 -18.07 -3.86
C SER A 57 -17.53 -17.37 -4.54
N TRP A 58 -17.76 -16.65 -5.64
CA TRP A 58 -16.68 -15.96 -6.36
C TRP A 58 -16.17 -14.73 -5.58
N ILE A 59 -17.04 -14.03 -4.84
CA ILE A 59 -16.68 -12.82 -4.06
C ILE A 59 -15.96 -13.28 -2.83
N LYS A 60 -16.41 -14.36 -2.19
CA LYS A 60 -15.72 -14.93 -1.03
C LYS A 60 -14.33 -15.43 -1.40
N ASN A 61 -14.15 -16.07 -2.55
CA ASN A 61 -12.81 -16.43 -3.03
C ASN A 61 -11.97 -15.20 -3.35
N LEU A 62 -12.51 -14.24 -4.10
CA LEU A 62 -11.80 -12.99 -4.40
C LEU A 62 -11.40 -12.25 -3.12
N TYR A 63 -12.31 -12.14 -2.16
CA TYR A 63 -12.08 -11.52 -0.87
C TYR A 63 -11.11 -12.35 -0.01
N CYS A 64 -11.12 -13.67 -0.08
CA CYS A 64 -10.14 -14.55 0.58
C CYS A 64 -8.73 -14.36 -0.02
N PHE A 65 -8.62 -14.29 -1.34
CA PHE A 65 -7.35 -13.98 -2.03
C PHE A 65 -6.85 -12.58 -1.67
N PHE A 66 -7.72 -11.56 -1.69
CA PHE A 66 -7.35 -10.20 -1.36
C PHE A 66 -6.99 -10.03 0.11
N THR A 67 -7.75 -10.63 1.03
CA THR A 67 -7.45 -10.58 2.47
C THR A 67 -6.17 -11.36 2.79
N CYS A 68 -5.95 -12.52 2.17
CA CYS A 68 -4.71 -13.28 2.30
C CYS A 68 -3.51 -12.53 1.69
N TYR A 69 -3.68 -11.90 0.53
CA TYR A 69 -2.66 -11.07 -0.11
C TYR A 69 -2.30 -9.87 0.77
N LEU A 70 -3.29 -9.15 1.31
CA LEU A 70 -3.07 -7.99 2.17
C LEU A 70 -2.41 -8.36 3.51
N THR A 71 -2.80 -9.48 4.14
CA THR A 71 -2.15 -9.94 5.38
C THR A 71 -0.73 -10.44 5.13
N CYS A 72 -0.50 -11.13 4.01
CA CYS A 72 0.84 -11.57 3.60
C CYS A 72 1.74 -10.36 3.27
N CYS A 73 1.24 -9.38 2.52
CA CYS A 73 1.95 -8.13 2.25
C CYS A 73 2.30 -7.38 3.55
N ALA A 74 1.37 -7.26 4.50
CA ALA A 74 1.65 -6.61 5.78
C ALA A 74 2.70 -7.37 6.61
N ALA A 75 2.68 -8.71 6.58
CA ALA A 75 3.68 -9.54 7.25
C ALA A 75 5.06 -9.42 6.57
N ILE A 76 5.10 -9.43 5.24
CA ILE A 76 6.33 -9.22 4.46
C ILE A 76 6.89 -7.83 4.72
N VAL A 77 6.06 -6.78 4.70
CA VAL A 77 6.51 -5.41 5.00
C VAL A 77 7.00 -5.29 6.44
N SER A 78 6.32 -5.90 7.41
CA SER A 78 6.79 -5.93 8.80
C SER A 78 8.14 -6.67 8.93
N PHE A 79 8.30 -7.79 8.26
CA PHE A 79 9.54 -8.57 8.26
C PHE A 79 10.68 -7.83 7.55
N LEU A 80 10.41 -7.21 6.40
CA LEU A 80 11.35 -6.36 5.69
C LEU A 80 11.69 -5.09 6.49
N ALA A 81 10.74 -4.53 7.24
CA ALA A 81 10.99 -3.42 8.15
C ALA A 81 11.84 -3.86 9.35
N GLN A 82 11.65 -5.09 9.86
CA GLN A 82 12.51 -5.68 10.89
C GLN A 82 13.93 -5.95 10.36
N LEU A 83 14.06 -6.33 9.09
CA LEU A 83 15.34 -6.53 8.40
C LEU A 83 16.00 -5.20 8.01
N ALA A 84 15.22 -4.16 7.70
CA ALA A 84 15.72 -2.82 7.42
C ALA A 84 16.04 -2.04 8.71
N ALA A 85 15.43 -2.41 9.83
CA ALA A 85 15.81 -1.97 11.17
C ALA A 85 17.07 -2.69 11.68
N ALA A 86 17.55 -3.73 10.98
CA ALA A 86 18.93 -4.20 11.10
C ALA A 86 19.81 -3.38 10.13
N GLU A 87 20.09 -2.14 10.54
CA GLU A 87 21.24 -1.30 10.19
C GLU A 87 21.90 -1.55 8.80
N PRO A 88 21.65 -0.71 7.78
CA PRO A 88 22.65 -0.50 6.75
C PRO A 88 23.85 0.21 7.39
N LEU A 89 24.97 -0.53 7.48
CA LEU A 89 26.33 -0.09 7.77
C LEU A 89 26.52 1.42 7.66
N ASP A 90 26.50 2.08 8.82
CA ASP A 90 27.36 3.19 9.19
C ASP A 90 28.20 3.79 8.05
N THR A 91 27.52 4.58 7.19
CA THR A 91 28.01 5.92 6.91
C THR A 91 27.71 6.78 8.13
N GLU A 92 28.20 6.38 9.29
CA GLU A 92 28.10 7.14 10.53
C GLU A 92 29.46 7.06 11.18
N ASN A 93 30.23 8.11 10.90
CA ASN A 93 31.20 8.71 11.80
C ASN A 93 30.71 8.63 13.26
N LYS A 94 30.90 7.46 13.88
CA LYS A 94 30.52 7.19 15.25
C LYS A 94 31.49 7.94 16.15
N THR A 95 31.13 9.17 16.48
CA THR A 95 31.60 9.94 17.63
C THR A 95 33.05 9.68 17.98
N GLN A 96 33.96 10.00 17.06
CA GLN A 96 35.33 10.22 17.49
C GLN A 96 35.33 11.59 18.18
N PRO A 97 35.67 11.69 19.47
CA PRO A 97 35.98 12.99 20.04
C PRO A 97 37.08 13.52 19.16
N ALA A 98 36.82 14.63 18.46
CA ALA A 98 37.85 15.33 17.73
C ALA A 98 38.94 15.63 18.77
N VAL A 99 40.00 14.81 18.80
CA VAL A 99 41.23 15.10 19.51
C VAL A 99 41.56 16.51 19.12
N ASP A 100 41.43 17.40 20.09
CA ASP A 100 41.25 18.84 19.99
C ASP A 100 41.51 19.38 18.59
N ALA A 101 40.49 19.95 17.94
CA ALA A 101 40.52 20.52 16.59
C ALA A 101 41.59 21.62 16.34
N LEU A 102 42.52 21.81 17.29
CA LEU A 102 43.63 22.75 17.29
C LEU A 102 45.00 22.07 17.47
N LYS A 103 45.10 20.77 17.83
CA LYS A 103 46.40 20.10 17.93
C LYS A 103 46.83 19.56 16.57
N LYS A 104 47.67 20.33 15.89
CA LYS A 104 48.35 19.91 14.67
C LYS A 104 49.40 18.87 15.07
N PHE A 105 49.21 17.62 14.67
CA PHE A 105 50.24 16.61 14.74
C PHE A 105 51.07 16.68 13.45
N THR A 106 52.39 16.66 13.59
CA THR A 106 53.30 16.44 12.46
C THR A 106 53.38 14.95 12.14
N ILE A 107 53.84 14.61 10.93
CA ILE A 107 53.99 13.21 10.49
C ILE A 107 55.00 12.47 11.39
N GLU A 108 56.03 13.18 11.85
CA GLU A 108 57.07 12.67 12.73
C GLU A 108 56.51 12.33 14.11
N GLU A 109 55.74 13.24 14.70
CA GLU A 109 55.07 12.98 15.99
C GLU A 109 54.06 11.83 15.88
N LEU A 110 53.37 11.70 14.74
CA LEU A 110 52.40 10.63 14.55
C LEU A 110 53.07 9.24 14.59
N HIS A 111 54.30 9.12 14.09
CA HIS A 111 55.06 7.87 14.06
C HIS A 111 55.31 7.28 15.47
N ASP A 112 55.42 8.14 16.48
CA ASP A 112 55.62 7.72 17.87
C ASP A 112 54.36 7.09 18.50
N TYR A 113 53.19 7.24 17.85
CA TYR A 113 51.90 6.68 18.27
C TYR A 113 51.53 5.40 17.49
N ASN A 114 52.52 4.56 17.22
CA ASN A 114 52.35 3.30 16.49
C ASN A 114 51.81 2.12 17.34
N GLY A 115 51.58 2.33 18.64
CA GLY A 115 51.07 1.29 19.55
C GLY A 115 52.09 0.26 20.00
N GLN A 116 53.40 0.50 19.84
CA GLN A 116 54.45 -0.30 20.49
C GLN A 116 54.40 -0.13 22.02
N ASP A 117 54.23 1.12 22.48
CA ASP A 117 54.06 1.44 23.88
C ASP A 117 52.58 1.35 24.27
N LYS A 118 52.20 0.38 25.10
CA LYS A 118 50.82 0.26 25.62
C LYS A 118 50.37 1.45 26.49
N SER A 119 51.31 2.29 26.92
CA SER A 119 51.05 3.50 27.70
C SER A 119 50.64 4.69 26.82
N LYS A 120 50.89 4.64 25.51
CA LYS A 120 50.54 5.70 24.56
C LYS A 120 49.31 5.30 23.75
N PRO A 121 48.46 6.27 23.36
CA PRO A 121 47.36 6.00 22.46
C PRO A 121 47.87 5.62 21.07
N VAL A 122 47.05 4.89 20.31
CA VAL A 122 47.34 4.54 18.92
C VAL A 122 46.61 5.52 18.02
N LEU A 123 47.37 6.27 17.21
CA LEU A 123 46.82 7.31 16.35
C LEU A 123 46.99 6.96 14.87
N VAL A 124 46.02 7.37 14.05
CA VAL A 124 46.03 7.18 12.59
C VAL A 124 45.54 8.46 11.91
N ALA A 125 46.20 8.88 10.82
CA ALA A 125 45.77 10.04 10.05
C ALA A 125 44.99 9.62 8.79
N LEU A 126 43.88 10.32 8.53
CA LEU A 126 42.96 10.09 7.42
C LEU A 126 42.40 11.43 6.94
N LYS A 127 42.61 11.76 5.67
CA LYS A 127 42.20 13.02 5.02
C LYS A 127 42.61 14.26 5.83
N GLY A 128 43.82 14.26 6.39
CA GLY A 128 44.35 15.36 7.21
C GLY A 128 43.74 15.49 8.60
N LYS A 129 42.97 14.50 9.06
CA LYS A 129 42.45 14.40 10.44
C LYS A 129 43.14 13.26 11.16
N VAL A 130 43.44 13.45 12.45
CA VAL A 130 44.02 12.42 13.30
C VAL A 130 42.91 11.77 14.11
N PHE A 131 42.91 10.44 14.09
CA PHE A 131 41.92 9.61 14.75
C PHE A 131 42.60 8.74 15.80
N ASP A 132 42.01 8.71 16.99
CA ASP A 132 42.41 7.80 18.06
C ASP A 132 41.73 6.45 17.86
N VAL A 133 42.54 5.42 17.63
CA VAL A 133 42.11 4.02 17.42
C VAL A 133 42.54 3.13 18.59
N THR A 134 42.78 3.71 19.77
CA THR A 134 43.18 2.96 20.98
C THR A 134 42.12 1.93 21.41
N SER A 135 40.83 2.18 21.14
CA SER A 135 39.75 1.20 21.33
C SER A 135 39.91 -0.06 20.47
N GLU A 136 40.61 0.05 19.34
CA GLU A 136 40.77 -0.97 18.31
C GLU A 136 42.19 -1.56 18.25
N THR A 137 42.88 -1.58 19.40
CA THR A 137 44.23 -2.17 19.54
C THR A 137 44.36 -3.60 19.01
N ARG A 138 43.26 -4.36 18.91
CA ARG A 138 43.24 -5.71 18.31
C ARG A 138 43.66 -5.73 16.85
N PHE A 139 43.56 -4.61 16.14
CA PHE A 139 43.85 -4.50 14.71
C PHE A 139 45.08 -3.65 14.39
N TYR A 140 45.31 -2.59 15.17
CA TYR A 140 46.35 -1.59 14.89
C TYR A 140 47.67 -1.81 15.66
N VAL A 141 47.74 -2.71 16.65
CA VAL A 141 48.99 -2.94 17.40
C VAL A 141 49.99 -3.79 16.59
N PRO A 142 51.31 -3.67 16.80
CA PRO A 142 52.32 -4.53 16.14
C PRO A 142 51.97 -6.02 16.16
N GLY A 143 52.10 -6.66 14.99
CA GLY A 143 51.74 -8.09 14.79
C GLY A 143 50.27 -8.34 14.40
N LYS A 144 49.50 -7.28 14.16
CA LYS A 144 48.10 -7.33 13.69
C LYS A 144 47.99 -6.92 12.22
N PRO A 145 46.89 -7.27 11.51
CA PRO A 145 46.77 -7.03 10.07
C PRO A 145 46.84 -5.55 9.67
N TYR A 146 46.45 -4.62 10.55
CA TYR A 146 46.47 -3.18 10.29
C TYR A 146 47.59 -2.43 11.02
N ALA A 147 48.57 -3.15 11.57
CA ALA A 147 49.71 -2.54 12.27
C ALA A 147 50.53 -1.57 11.40
N GLN A 148 50.54 -1.79 10.08
CA GLN A 148 51.24 -0.93 9.12
C GLN A 148 50.64 0.48 9.00
N PHE A 149 49.41 0.69 9.49
CA PHE A 149 48.70 1.96 9.40
C PHE A 149 48.84 2.82 10.66
N SER A 150 49.32 2.22 11.75
CA SER A 150 49.47 2.88 13.04
C SER A 150 50.59 3.89 13.02
N GLY A 151 50.29 5.10 13.49
CA GLY A 151 51.21 6.23 13.47
C GLY A 151 51.50 6.79 12.08
N ARG A 152 50.62 6.53 11.09
CA ARG A 152 50.82 6.95 9.70
C ARG A 152 49.56 7.57 9.09
N ASP A 153 49.77 8.29 7.99
CA ASP A 153 48.70 8.78 7.13
C ASP A 153 48.30 7.71 6.11
N ILE A 154 47.04 7.28 6.19
CA ILE A 154 46.45 6.26 5.32
C ILE A 154 45.50 6.84 4.28
N THR A 155 45.47 8.17 4.11
CA THR A 155 44.66 8.84 3.08
C THR A 155 44.89 8.24 1.70
N ARG A 156 46.14 7.90 1.35
CA ARG A 156 46.48 7.25 0.08
C ARG A 156 45.99 5.80 0.00
N SER A 157 46.06 5.07 1.10
CA SER A 157 45.65 3.65 1.17
C SER A 157 44.14 3.48 1.17
N THR A 158 43.39 4.53 1.52
CA THR A 158 41.94 4.56 1.61
C THR A 158 41.26 5.33 0.47
N ALA A 159 42.04 5.94 -0.43
CA ALA A 159 41.52 6.58 -1.63
C ALA A 159 41.15 5.50 -2.67
N MET A 160 39.84 5.24 -2.79
CA MET A 160 39.22 4.50 -3.90
C MET A 160 38.77 5.47 -5.00
#